data_AF-A0A1R1CZE8-F1
#
_entry.id   AF-A0A1R1CZE8-F1
#
_cell.length_a   1.000
_cell.length_b   1.000
_cell.length_c   1.000
_cell.angle_alpha   90.00
_cell.angle_beta   90.00
_cell.angle_gamma   90.00
#
_symmetry.space_group_name_H-M   'P 1'
#
loop_
_entity.id
_entity.type
_entity.pdbx_description
1 polymer ?
#
loop_
_entity_poly.entity_id
_entity_poly.type
_entity_poly.pdbx_seq_one_letter_code
_entity_poly.pdbx_strand_id
1 'polypeptide(L)'
;MKTVWMAVFIASTVLLIAVILKNKLSWGMLRSFCLHLVLAAGLLYLLNYSELVPAMYIPLNPATISTVLILGIPGIALIAGLQWVIV
;
A
#
# COMPACT_ATOMS: atom_id res chain seq x y z
N MET A 1 -25.24 -11.36 12.01
CA MET A 1 -24.80 -10.15 11.26
C MET A 1 -23.33 -10.23 10.85
N LYS A 2 -22.34 -10.19 11.78
CA LYS A 2 -20.89 -10.24 11.43
C LYS A 2 -20.46 -11.44 10.57
N THR A 3 -21.02 -12.62 10.83
CA THR A 3 -20.71 -13.86 10.09
C THR A 3 -21.11 -13.80 8.62
N VAL A 4 -22.22 -13.14 8.30
CA VAL A 4 -22.68 -12.97 6.91
C VAL A 4 -21.71 -12.06 6.15
N TRP A 5 -21.32 -10.94 6.75
CA TRP A 5 -20.33 -10.03 6.16
C TRP A 5 -18.98 -10.72 5.93
N MET A 6 -18.52 -11.51 6.90
CA MET A 6 -17.27 -12.26 6.77
C MET A 6 -17.35 -13.31 5.67
N ALA A 7 -18.46 -14.05 5.57
CA ALA A 7 -18.67 -15.03 4.50
C ALA A 7 -18.71 -14.36 3.13
N VAL A 8 -19.42 -13.23 2.98
CA VAL A 8 -19.46 -12.45 1.74
C VAL A 8 -18.08 -11.92 1.37
N PHE A 9 -17.33 -11.40 2.34
CA PHE A 9 -15.97 -10.91 2.12
C PHE A 9 -15.03 -12.02 1.63
N ILE A 10 -15.05 -13.18 2.29
CA ILE A 10 -14.24 -14.35 1.90
C ILE A 10 -14.64 -14.82 0.50
N ALA A 11 -15.94 -15.02 0.24
CA ALA A 11 -16.42 -15.47 -1.06
C ALA A 11 -16.07 -14.49 -2.19
N SER A 12 -16.22 -13.19 -1.95
CA SER A 12 -15.88 -12.14 -2.92
C SER A 12 -14.39 -12.10 -3.21
N THR A 13 -13.55 -12.26 -2.18
CA THR A 13 -12.09 -12.33 -2.32
C THR A 13 -11.66 -13.55 -3.13
N VAL A 14 -12.24 -14.72 -2.85
CA VAL A 14 -11.96 -15.95 -3.61
C VAL A 14 -12.38 -15.82 -5.07
N LEU A 15 -13.57 -15.27 -5.34
CA LEU A 15 -14.04 -15.02 -6.71
C LEU A 15 -13.13 -14.03 -7.45
N LEU A 16 -12.70 -12.95 -6.80
CA LEU A 16 -11.77 -11.98 -7.37
C LEU A 16 -10.45 -12.64 -7.76
N ILE A 17 -9.86 -13.43 -6.86
CA ILE A 17 -8.62 -14.18 -7.14
C ILE A 17 -8.82 -15.12 -8.32
N ALA A 18 -9.94 -15.85 -8.36
CA ALA A 18 -10.26 -16.75 -9.47
C ALA A 18 -10.38 -16.01 -10.81
N VAL A 19 -10.99 -14.83 -10.83
CA VAL A 19 -11.08 -13.96 -12.02
C VAL A 19 -9.69 -13.48 -12.43
N ILE A 20 -8.87 -13.00 -11.51
CA ILE A 20 -7.51 -12.52 -11.78
C ILE A 20 -6.65 -13.65 -12.40
N LEU A 21 -6.71 -14.86 -11.84
CA LEU A 21 -5.97 -16.02 -12.34
C LEU A 21 -6.47 -16.46 -13.72
N LYS A 22 -7.79 -16.43 -13.95
CA LYS A 22 -8.37 -16.79 -15.25
C LYS A 22 -8.07 -15.77 -16.34
N ASN A 23 -8.09 -14.48 -16.01
CA ASN A 23 -8.01 -13.42 -17.00
C ASN A 23 -6.57 -13.07 -17.43
N LYS A 24 -5.62 -13.99 -17.21
CA LYS A 24 -4.17 -13.86 -17.46
C LYS A 24 -3.69 -12.43 -17.21
N LEU A 25 -3.51 -12.10 -15.94
CA LEU A 25 -2.96 -10.82 -15.49
C LEU A 25 -1.93 -10.32 -16.50
N SER A 26 -2.27 -9.24 -17.21
CA SER A 26 -1.41 -8.70 -18.25
C SER A 26 -0.04 -8.46 -17.64
N TRP A 27 1.02 -8.94 -18.28
CA TRP A 27 2.39 -8.66 -17.86
C TRP A 27 2.63 -7.15 -17.72
N GLY A 28 1.88 -6.32 -18.46
CA GLY A 28 1.86 -4.86 -18.29
C GLY A 28 1.28 -4.41 -16.95
N MET A 29 0.20 -5.02 -16.46
CA MET A 29 -0.36 -4.72 -15.13
C MET A 29 0.60 -5.14 -14.02
N LEU A 30 1.20 -6.32 -14.12
CA LEU A 30 2.18 -6.78 -13.13
C LEU A 30 3.39 -5.84 -13.09
N ARG A 31 3.92 -5.46 -14.27
CA ARG A 31 5.03 -4.51 -14.39
C ARG A 31 4.66 -3.15 -13.80
N SER A 32 3.50 -2.61 -14.13
CA SER A 32 3.02 -1.33 -13.58
C SER A 32 2.87 -1.38 -12.06
N PHE A 33 2.35 -2.48 -11.52
CA PHE A 33 2.21 -2.69 -10.09
C PHE A 33 3.58 -2.79 -9.41
N CYS A 34 4.51 -3.60 -9.92
CA CYS A 34 5.86 -3.69 -9.38
C CYS A 34 6.59 -2.34 -9.42
N LEU A 35 6.47 -1.58 -10.52
CA LEU A 35 7.05 -0.24 -10.61
C LEU A 35 6.48 0.70 -9.56
N HIS A 36 5.17 0.65 -9.34
CA HIS A 36 4.51 1.42 -8.27
C HIS A 36 5.04 1.05 -6.89
N LEU A 37 5.20 -0.25 -6.59
CA LEU A 37 5.76 -0.72 -5.32
C LEU A 37 7.21 -0.25 -5.13
N VAL A 38 8.05 -0.38 -6.15
CA VAL A 38 9.46 0.02 -6.10
C VAL A 38 9.57 1.54 -5.93
N LEU A 39 8.75 2.32 -6.65
CA LEU A 39 8.72 3.77 -6.49
C LEU A 39 8.28 4.19 -5.09
N ALA A 40 7.23 3.57 -4.56
CA ALA A 40 6.73 3.88 -3.22
C ALA A 40 7.76 3.53 -2.14
N ALA A 41 8.41 2.36 -2.25
CA ALA A 41 9.47 1.95 -1.34
C ALA A 41 10.71 2.86 -1.45
N GLY A 42 11.11 3.22 -2.67
CA GLY A 42 12.23 4.13 -2.92
C GLY A 42 11.98 5.53 -2.36
N LEU A 43 10.78 6.07 -2.53
CA LEU A 43 10.38 7.36 -1.96
C LEU A 43 10.37 7.34 -0.43
N LEU A 44 9.85 6.27 0.19
CA LEU A 44 9.94 6.11 1.64
C LEU A 44 11.38 6.10 2.13
N TYR A 45 12.25 5.34 1.46
CA TYR A 45 13.67 5.26 1.82
C TYR A 45 14.37 6.62 1.70
N LEU A 46 14.17 7.30 0.57
CA LEU A 46 14.72 8.65 0.34
C LEU A 46 14.22 9.64 1.38
N LEU A 47 12.93 9.65 1.68
CA LEU A 47 12.33 10.59 2.62
C LEU A 47 12.86 10.38 4.04
N ASN A 48 13.03 9.12 4.46
CA ASN A 48 13.52 8.80 5.80
C ASN A 48 15.03 9.03 5.95
N TYR A 49 15.83 8.80 4.90
CA TYR A 49 17.29 8.90 4.96
C TYR A 49 17.84 10.28 4.57
N SER A 50 17.16 11.01 3.68
CA SER A 50 17.69 12.25 3.11
C SER A 50 17.46 13.48 3.99
N GLU A 51 16.76 13.36 5.11
CA GLU A 51 16.37 14.48 6.00
C GLU A 51 15.71 15.66 5.25
N LEU A 52 15.14 15.43 4.07
CA LEU A 52 14.57 16.46 3.18
C LEU A 52 13.46 17.25 3.87
N VAL A 53 12.75 16.61 4.80
CA VAL A 53 11.76 17.25 5.65
C VAL A 53 12.22 17.06 7.10
N PRO A 54 12.80 18.09 7.72
CA PRO A 54 13.25 18.03 9.11
C PRO A 54 12.11 17.58 10.03
N ALA A 55 12.41 16.69 10.98
CA ALA A 55 11.46 16.09 11.92
C ALA A 55 10.37 15.17 11.33
N MET A 56 10.38 14.87 10.04
CA MET A 56 9.47 13.89 9.43
C MET A 56 10.12 12.50 9.39
N TYR A 57 9.88 11.71 10.44
CA TYR A 57 10.31 10.32 10.53
C TYR A 57 9.10 9.38 10.42
N ILE A 58 9.04 8.59 9.35
CA ILE A 58 8.01 7.55 9.18
C ILE A 58 8.59 6.22 9.71
N PRO A 59 8.04 5.64 10.80
CA PRO A 59 8.53 4.38 11.33
C PRO A 59 8.30 3.25 10.33
N LEU A 60 9.31 2.43 10.08
CA LEU A 60 9.22 1.28 9.17
C LEU A 60 8.72 0.05 9.94
N ASN A 61 7.40 -0.12 10.02
CA ASN A 61 6.75 -1.27 10.63
C ASN A 61 5.77 -1.92 9.63
N PRO A 62 5.25 -3.13 9.91
CA PRO A 62 4.37 -3.82 8.97
C PRO A 62 3.12 -3.00 8.56
N ALA A 63 2.60 -2.15 9.44
CA ALA A 63 1.42 -1.33 9.17
C ALA A 63 1.73 -0.15 8.23
N THR A 64 2.84 0.57 8.45
CA THR A 64 3.23 1.69 7.57
C THR A 64 3.68 1.19 6.21
N ILE A 65 4.47 0.11 6.18
CA ILE A 65 4.95 -0.52 4.95
C ILE A 65 3.76 -1.02 4.11
N SER A 66 2.79 -1.72 4.71
CA SER A 66 1.60 -2.19 3.98
C SER A 66 0.74 -1.04 3.46
N THR A 67 0.56 0.03 4.25
CA THR A 67 -0.19 1.22 3.83
C THR A 67 0.44 1.86 2.59
N VAL A 68 1.76 2.05 2.59
CA VAL A 68 2.46 2.65 1.44
C VAL A 68 2.54 1.69 0.25
N LEU A 69 2.67 0.38 0.46
CA LEU A 69 2.64 -0.58 -0.66
C LEU A 69 1.27 -0.60 -1.36
N ILE A 70 0.17 -0.51 -0.61
CA ILE A 70 -1.18 -0.52 -1.17
C ILE A 70 -1.50 0.82 -1.86
N LEU A 71 -1.22 1.93 -1.18
CA LEU A 71 -1.64 3.26 -1.63
C LEU A 71 -0.57 3.98 -2.48
N GLY A 72 0.69 3.56 -2.41
CA GLY A 72 1.82 4.23 -3.06
C GLY A 72 2.14 5.60 -2.47
N ILE A 73 2.40 6.57 -3.35
CA ILE A 73 2.65 7.98 -3.01
C ILE A 73 1.52 8.56 -2.12
N PRO A 74 0.22 8.37 -2.43
CA PRO A 74 -0.87 8.73 -1.53
C PRO A 74 -0.73 8.17 -0.10
N GLY A 75 -0.20 6.95 0.06
CA GLY A 75 0.02 6.35 1.37
C GLY A 75 1.10 7.07 2.17
N ILE A 76 2.18 7.51 1.51
CA ILE A 76 3.23 8.33 2.14
C ILE A 76 2.63 9.65 2.61
N ALA A 77 1.86 10.33 1.76
CA ALA A 77 1.20 11.58 2.09
C ALA A 77 0.22 11.44 3.27
N LEU A 78 -0.54 10.33 3.32
CA LEU A 78 -1.44 10.03 4.42
C LEU A 78 -0.70 9.87 5.75
N ILE A 79 0.39 9.10 5.77
CA ILE A 79 1.17 8.89 7.01
C ILE A 79 1.83 10.19 7.45
N ALA A 80 2.42 10.95 6.51
CA ALA A 80 3.02 12.24 6.80
C ALA A 80 1.98 13.25 7.34
N GLY A 81 0.79 13.32 6.74
CA GLY A 81 -0.30 14.16 7.22
C GLY A 81 -0.80 13.72 8.60
N LEU A 82 -0.89 12.42 8.86
CA LEU A 82 -1.25 11.90 10.18
C LEU A 82 -0.22 12.30 11.24
N GLN A 83 1.07 12.21 10.90
CA GLN A 83 2.15 12.65 11.79
C GLN A 83 2.04 14.13 12.13
N TRP A 84 1.71 14.99 11.15
CA TRP A 84 1.48 16.43 11.39
C TRP A 84 0.24 16.76 12.23
N VAL A 85 -0.75 15.87 12.27
CA VAL A 85 -1.98 16.09 13.07
C VAL A 85 -1.82 15.58 14.50
N ILE A 86 -1.06 14.49 14.68
CA ILE A 86 -0.89 13.83 15.98
C ILE A 86 0.28 14.43 16.78
N VAL A 87 1.33 14.89 16.11
CA VAL A 87 2.54 15.50 16.70
C VAL A 87 2.43 17.01 16.64
#